data_AF-A0A2N3FCS4-F1
#
_entry.id   AF-A0A2N3FCS4-F1
#
_cell.length_a   1.000
_cell.length_b   1.000
_cell.length_c   1.000
_cell.angle_alpha   90.00
_cell.angle_beta   90.00
_cell.angle_gamma   90.00
#
_symmetry.space_group_name_H-M   'P 1'
#
loop_
_entity.id
_entity.type
_entity.pdbx_description
1 polymer ?
#
loop_
_entity_poly.entity_id
_entity_poly.type
_entity_poly.pdbx_seq_one_letter_code
_entity_poly.pdbx_strand_id
1 'polypeptide(L)'
;MAPDVKLHAKVRWPGRLVEALERRASMFDDSPRNRAMVAAAYTLVAMAVVIPVVFGGGQAMSRIDEPTHADWAYEIAHFRIPAQGSEIAPEIRDIWACMGQERYTLPDCGTSVPAWRFPYKGQNYNFSHPPLYYAIVGVPSRAVAAVTPLNFVEAARLSGIMWLASGMFMLFVALRRWRVDPAVSIVAPLLLISFPRVLHASTTVN
;
A
#
# COMPACT_ATOMS: atom_id res chain seq x y z
N MET A 1 20.25 -36.84 40.00
CA MET A 1 20.92 -36.41 38.75
C MET A 1 19.81 -35.95 37.82
N ALA A 2 19.57 -34.64 37.75
CA ALA A 2 18.55 -34.03 36.88
C ALA A 2 19.26 -32.96 36.03
N PRO A 3 18.96 -32.85 34.72
CA PRO A 3 19.75 -32.03 33.81
C PRO A 3 19.37 -30.55 33.88
N ASP A 4 20.40 -29.70 33.94
CA ASP A 4 20.35 -28.26 33.84
C ASP A 4 19.77 -27.81 32.49
N VAL A 5 18.61 -27.15 32.52
CA VAL A 5 18.03 -26.44 31.39
C VAL A 5 18.71 -25.07 31.30
N LYS A 6 19.60 -24.90 30.31
CA LYS A 6 20.26 -23.62 30.03
C LYS A 6 19.23 -22.58 29.57
N LEU A 7 18.91 -21.65 30.46
CA LEU A 7 18.04 -20.49 30.18
C LEU A 7 18.65 -19.57 29.11
N HIS A 8 17.80 -19.30 28.12
CA HIS A 8 17.81 -18.26 27.11
C HIS A 8 18.75 -17.06 27.32
N ALA A 9 19.55 -16.78 26.29
CA ALA A 9 20.30 -15.55 26.15
C ALA A 9 19.35 -14.33 26.19
N LYS A 10 19.40 -13.55 27.27
CA LYS A 10 18.75 -12.24 27.36
C LYS A 10 19.40 -11.30 26.34
N VAL A 11 18.66 -10.94 25.29
CA VAL A 11 19.01 -9.83 24.40
C VAL A 11 19.07 -8.56 25.27
N ARG A 12 20.29 -8.12 25.57
CA ARG A 12 20.58 -7.00 26.47
C ARG A 12 20.59 -5.72 25.64
N TRP A 13 19.40 -5.18 25.35
CA TRP A 13 19.32 -3.83 24.80
C TRP A 13 20.00 -2.84 25.75
N PRO A 14 20.79 -1.88 25.26
CA PRO A 14 21.43 -0.90 26.12
C PRO A 14 20.34 -0.03 26.76
N GLY A 15 19.94 -0.33 27.99
CA GLY A 15 18.82 0.33 28.70
C GLY A 15 18.95 1.86 28.72
N ARG A 16 20.17 2.39 28.65
CA ARG A 16 20.45 3.83 28.50
C ARG A 16 19.87 4.45 27.23
N LEU A 17 19.86 3.72 26.11
CA LEU A 17 19.29 4.21 24.85
C LEU A 17 17.76 4.27 24.94
N VAL A 18 17.15 3.21 25.50
CA VAL A 18 15.70 3.13 25.68
C VAL A 18 15.23 4.22 26.62
N GLU A 19 15.87 4.40 27.79
CA GLU A 19 15.56 5.48 28.72
C GLU A 19 15.75 6.88 28.11
N ALA A 20 16.78 7.07 27.28
CA ALA A 20 17.00 8.35 26.60
C ALA A 20 15.90 8.64 25.57
N LEU A 21 15.45 7.61 24.84
CA LEU A 21 14.33 7.71 23.90
C LEU A 21 13.01 7.97 24.61
N GLU A 22 12.74 7.28 25.73
CA GLU A 22 11.56 7.49 26.57
C GLU A 22 11.51 8.90 27.14
N ARG A 23 12.61 9.40 27.72
CA ARG A 23 12.69 10.79 28.19
C ARG A 23 12.48 11.79 27.06
N ARG A 24 13.03 11.53 25.88
CA ARG A 24 12.86 12.43 24.73
C ARG A 24 11.44 12.40 24.20
N ALA A 25 10.77 11.25 24.24
CA ALA A 25 9.38 11.10 23.86
C ALA A 25 8.43 11.72 24.89
N SER A 26 8.73 11.64 26.20
CA SER A 26 7.92 12.32 27.22
C SER A 26 8.05 13.84 27.18
N MET A 27 9.18 14.35 26.69
CA MET A 27 9.39 15.77 26.37
C MET A 27 8.82 16.20 25.02
N PHE A 28 8.13 15.31 24.29
CA PHE A 28 7.56 15.63 22.98
C PHE A 28 6.44 16.66 23.12
N ASP A 29 6.68 17.88 22.61
CA ASP A 29 5.62 18.85 22.41
C ASP A 29 4.90 18.58 21.08
N ASP A 30 3.59 18.84 21.05
CA ASP A 30 2.76 18.61 19.86
C ASP A 30 2.83 19.81 18.88
N SER A 31 4.03 20.35 18.69
CA SER A 31 4.29 21.47 17.81
C SER A 31 4.16 21.08 16.33
N PRO A 32 3.86 22.05 15.42
CA PRO A 32 3.77 21.77 13.99
C PRO A 32 5.04 21.12 13.40
N ARG A 33 6.22 21.52 13.91
CA ARG A 33 7.51 20.95 13.50
C ARG A 33 7.61 19.47 13.85
N ASN A 34 7.26 19.10 15.08
CA ASN A 34 7.32 17.72 15.52
C ASN A 34 6.32 16.83 14.79
N ARG A 35 5.11 17.34 14.50
CA ARG A 35 4.13 16.65 13.65
C ARG A 35 4.66 16.39 12.24
N ALA A 36 5.31 17.38 11.63
CA ALA A 36 5.92 17.21 10.31
C ALA A 36 7.04 16.16 10.33
N MET A 37 7.86 16.12 11.38
CA MET A 37 8.88 15.09 11.56
C MET A 37 8.28 13.69 11.71
N VAL A 38 7.19 13.55 12.46
CA VAL A 38 6.46 12.27 12.58
C VAL A 38 5.87 11.84 11.24
N ALA A 39 5.23 12.76 10.50
CA ALA A 39 4.70 12.47 9.17
C ALA A 39 5.80 12.04 8.18
N ALA A 40 6.95 12.71 8.21
CA ALA A 40 8.11 12.34 7.41
C ALA A 40 8.64 10.94 7.79
N ALA A 41 8.75 10.65 9.08
CA ALA A 41 9.17 9.32 9.56
C ALA A 41 8.20 8.22 9.09
N TYR A 42 6.88 8.44 9.20
CA TYR A 42 5.87 7.52 8.68
C TYR A 42 5.93 7.34 7.16
N THR A 43 6.23 8.40 6.43
CA THR A 43 6.43 8.31 4.97
C THR A 43 7.64 7.44 4.64
N LEU A 44 8.76 7.62 5.35
CA LEU A 44 9.96 6.80 5.16
C LEU A 44 9.70 5.32 5.49
N VAL A 45 8.97 5.04 6.57
CA VAL A 45 8.57 3.68 6.92
C VAL A 45 7.65 3.09 5.84
N ALA A 46 6.64 3.85 5.38
CA ALA A 46 5.75 3.40 4.32
C ALA A 46 6.51 3.10 3.01
N MET A 47 7.48 3.94 2.63
CA MET A 47 8.37 3.68 1.49
C MET A 47 9.17 2.40 1.67
N ALA A 48 9.79 2.21 2.85
CA ALA A 48 10.60 1.04 3.16
C ALA A 48 9.80 -0.27 3.15
N VAL A 49 8.49 -0.22 3.33
CA VAL A 49 7.59 -1.37 3.29
C VAL A 49 7.01 -1.59 1.89
N VAL A 50 6.45 -0.56 1.28
CA VAL A 50 5.70 -0.68 0.02
C VAL A 50 6.64 -0.96 -1.16
N ILE A 51 7.76 -0.24 -1.28
CA ILE A 51 8.67 -0.36 -2.43
C ILE A 51 9.20 -1.80 -2.59
N PRO A 52 9.73 -2.47 -1.55
CA PRO A 52 10.21 -3.84 -1.69
C PRO A 52 9.11 -4.86 -2.02
N VAL A 53 7.87 -4.63 -1.57
CA VAL A 53 6.75 -5.53 -1.90
C VAL A 53 6.35 -5.37 -3.35
N VAL A 54 6.17 -4.12 -3.82
CA VAL A 54 5.75 -3.82 -5.20
C VAL A 54 6.76 -4.34 -6.23
N PHE A 55 8.06 -4.16 -5.98
CA PHE A 55 9.11 -4.58 -6.92
C PHE A 55 9.72 -5.96 -6.64
N GLY A 56 9.39 -6.57 -5.51
CA GLY A 56 9.88 -7.89 -5.10
C GLY A 56 8.82 -8.97 -5.27
N GLY A 57 8.36 -9.55 -4.16
CA GLY A 57 7.44 -10.70 -4.19
C GLY A 57 6.00 -10.40 -4.60
N GLY A 58 5.59 -9.13 -4.67
CA GLY A 58 4.22 -8.70 -4.98
C GLY A 58 3.98 -8.37 -6.46
N GLN A 59 4.80 -8.86 -7.39
CA GLN A 59 4.71 -8.46 -8.80
C GLN A 59 3.41 -8.89 -9.48
N ALA A 60 2.89 -10.08 -9.17
CA ALA A 60 1.62 -10.54 -9.72
C ALA A 60 0.44 -9.66 -9.26
N MET A 61 -0.57 -9.49 -10.12
CA MET A 61 -1.82 -8.85 -9.72
C MET A 61 -2.50 -9.71 -8.66
N SER A 62 -3.09 -9.03 -7.68
CA SER A 62 -3.84 -9.66 -6.63
C SER A 62 -5.09 -10.29 -7.20
N ARG A 63 -5.35 -11.51 -6.73
CA ARG A 63 -6.60 -12.21 -7.02
C ARG A 63 -7.84 -11.49 -6.48
N ILE A 64 -7.64 -10.61 -5.49
CA ILE A 64 -8.71 -9.85 -4.85
C ILE A 64 -8.91 -8.57 -5.66
N ASP A 65 -9.66 -8.69 -6.76
CA ASP A 65 -10.25 -7.59 -7.54
C ASP A 65 -9.30 -6.54 -8.14
N GLU A 66 -7.98 -6.64 -7.94
CA GLU A 66 -6.99 -5.64 -8.36
C GLU A 66 -7.05 -5.27 -9.85
N PRO A 67 -7.22 -6.20 -10.82
CA PRO A 67 -7.30 -5.83 -12.23
C PRO A 67 -8.44 -4.84 -12.53
N THR A 68 -9.58 -4.98 -11.87
CA THR A 68 -10.75 -4.10 -12.08
C THR A 68 -10.58 -2.75 -11.38
N HIS A 69 -9.86 -2.70 -10.27
CA HIS A 69 -9.50 -1.45 -9.59
C HIS A 69 -8.42 -0.69 -10.35
N ALA A 70 -7.44 -1.41 -10.92
CA ALA A 70 -6.46 -0.85 -11.84
C ALA A 70 -7.12 -0.28 -13.10
N ASP A 71 -8.08 -0.99 -13.67
CA ASP A 71 -8.90 -0.51 -14.79
C ASP A 71 -9.65 0.77 -14.43
N TRP A 72 -10.33 0.78 -13.29
CA TRP A 72 -11.07 1.96 -12.86
C TRP A 72 -10.14 3.17 -12.66
N ALA A 73 -8.97 2.98 -12.03
CA ALA A 73 -7.94 4.01 -11.90
C ALA A 73 -7.42 4.50 -13.25
N TYR A 74 -7.23 3.60 -14.21
CA TYR A 74 -6.78 3.92 -15.55
C TYR A 74 -7.82 4.73 -16.32
N GLU A 75 -9.07 4.27 -16.32
CA GLU A 75 -10.18 4.92 -17.01
C GLU A 75 -10.42 6.33 -16.49
N ILE A 76 -10.46 6.53 -15.16
CA ILE A 76 -10.65 7.87 -14.59
C ILE A 76 -9.45 8.79 -14.86
N ALA A 77 -8.24 8.25 -14.94
CA ALA A 77 -7.06 9.01 -15.35
C ALA A 77 -7.13 9.45 -16.82
N HIS A 78 -7.99 8.82 -17.62
CA HIS A 78 -8.33 9.22 -18.99
C HIS A 78 -9.68 9.92 -19.08
N PHE A 79 -10.22 10.39 -17.95
CA PHE A 79 -11.48 11.11 -17.84
C PHE A 79 -12.70 10.31 -18.31
N ARG A 80 -12.65 8.99 -18.14
CA ARG A 80 -13.75 8.05 -18.43
C ARG A 80 -14.22 7.40 -17.13
N ILE A 81 -15.51 7.09 -17.06
CA ILE A 81 -16.12 6.39 -15.93
C ILE A 81 -16.61 5.03 -16.45
N PRO A 82 -16.07 3.90 -15.96
CA PRO A 82 -16.54 2.59 -16.36
C PRO A 82 -18.02 2.39 -15.98
N ALA A 83 -18.74 1.65 -16.83
CA ALA A 83 -20.12 1.27 -16.57
C ALA A 83 -20.17 -0.20 -16.16
N GLN A 84 -21.32 -0.67 -15.70
CA GLN A 84 -21.48 -2.09 -15.40
C GLN A 84 -21.17 -2.96 -16.63
N GLY A 85 -20.22 -3.89 -16.48
CA GLY A 85 -19.87 -4.83 -17.54
C GLY A 85 -19.00 -4.24 -18.65
N SER A 86 -18.50 -3.01 -18.51
CA SER A 86 -17.51 -2.47 -19.43
C SER A 86 -16.27 -3.36 -19.44
N GLU A 87 -15.70 -3.59 -20.62
CA GLU A 87 -14.46 -4.35 -20.74
C GLU A 87 -13.30 -3.56 -20.12
N ILE A 88 -12.41 -4.28 -19.44
CA ILE A 88 -11.16 -3.74 -18.94
C ILE A 88 -10.33 -3.24 -20.13
N ALA A 89 -9.75 -2.05 -19.99
CA ALA A 89 -8.94 -1.39 -20.98
C ALA A 89 -7.86 -2.34 -21.55
N PRO A 90 -7.63 -2.35 -22.87
CA PRO A 90 -6.60 -3.18 -23.48
C PRO A 90 -5.23 -3.06 -22.81
N GLU A 91 -4.85 -1.84 -22.42
CA GLU A 91 -3.59 -1.53 -21.73
C GLU A 91 -3.49 -2.25 -20.38
N ILE A 92 -4.58 -2.25 -19.60
CA ILE A 92 -4.62 -2.93 -18.31
C ILE A 92 -4.66 -4.44 -18.47
N ARG A 93 -5.33 -4.96 -19.51
CA ARG A 93 -5.32 -6.38 -19.84
C ARG A 93 -3.94 -6.89 -20.26
N ASP A 94 -3.19 -6.10 -21.02
CA ASP A 94 -1.80 -6.44 -21.38
C ASP A 94 -0.90 -6.49 -20.13
N ILE A 95 -0.96 -5.45 -19.29
CA ILE A 95 -0.24 -5.44 -18.01
C ILE A 95 -0.64 -6.64 -17.13
N TRP A 96 -1.94 -6.96 -17.07
CA TRP A 96 -2.44 -8.10 -16.31
C TRP A 96 -1.90 -9.44 -16.84
N ALA A 97 -1.90 -9.64 -18.16
CA ALA A 97 -1.32 -10.84 -18.77
C ALA A 97 0.19 -10.97 -18.46
N CYS A 98 0.92 -9.86 -18.48
CA CYS A 98 2.36 -9.85 -18.23
C CYS A 98 2.74 -9.99 -16.75
N MET A 99 1.99 -9.37 -15.84
CA MET A 99 2.22 -9.51 -14.40
C MET A 99 1.80 -10.89 -13.88
N GLY A 100 0.80 -11.50 -14.49
CA GLY A 100 0.20 -12.72 -13.97
C GLY A 100 -0.78 -12.45 -12.81
N GLN A 101 -1.50 -13.49 -12.41
CA GLN A 101 -2.36 -13.47 -11.23
C GLN A 101 -2.48 -14.87 -10.65
N GLU A 102 -2.45 -14.98 -9.32
CA GLU A 102 -2.56 -16.27 -8.67
C GLU A 102 -3.90 -16.97 -8.98
N ARG A 103 -3.81 -18.29 -9.23
CA ARG A 103 -4.95 -19.21 -9.42
C ARG A 103 -5.81 -18.93 -10.66
N TYR A 104 -5.33 -18.13 -11.61
CA TYR A 104 -5.95 -17.95 -12.91
C TYR A 104 -4.96 -18.24 -14.02
N THR A 105 -5.44 -18.92 -15.07
CA THR A 105 -4.69 -19.06 -16.32
C THR A 105 -4.97 -17.82 -17.15
N LEU A 106 -3.93 -17.01 -17.38
CA LEU A 106 -4.03 -15.82 -18.21
C LEU A 106 -3.54 -16.11 -19.64
N PRO A 107 -3.97 -15.30 -20.62
CA PRO A 107 -3.36 -15.28 -21.94
C PRO A 107 -1.87 -14.95 -21.90
N ASP A 108 -1.14 -15.31 -22.96
CA ASP A 108 0.27 -15.00 -23.08
C ASP A 108 0.50 -13.47 -23.13
N CYS A 109 1.49 -13.00 -22.38
CA CYS A 109 1.92 -11.59 -22.37
C CYS A 109 2.24 -11.09 -23.80
N GLY A 110 1.81 -9.87 -24.13
CA GLY A 110 2.00 -9.27 -25.45
C GLY A 110 1.08 -9.81 -26.55
N THR A 111 0.14 -10.71 -26.23
CA THR A 111 -0.86 -11.18 -27.20
C THR A 111 -2.17 -10.40 -27.07
N SER A 112 -2.61 -9.80 -28.18
CA SER A 112 -3.92 -9.14 -28.23
C SER A 112 -5.03 -10.18 -28.34
N VAL A 113 -5.62 -10.54 -27.20
CA VAL A 113 -6.80 -11.42 -27.14
C VAL A 113 -8.06 -10.64 -26.72
N PRO A 114 -9.27 -11.14 -27.06
CA PRO A 114 -10.51 -10.55 -26.59
C PRO A 114 -10.65 -10.58 -25.06
N ALA A 115 -11.36 -9.61 -24.47
CA ALA A 115 -11.56 -9.49 -23.02
C ALA A 115 -12.14 -10.76 -22.39
N TRP A 116 -13.03 -11.47 -23.09
CA TRP A 116 -13.68 -12.68 -22.56
C TRP A 116 -12.72 -13.83 -22.22
N ARG A 117 -11.48 -13.81 -22.72
CA ARG A 117 -10.43 -14.79 -22.36
C ARG A 117 -9.78 -14.51 -21.01
N PHE A 118 -9.97 -13.33 -20.44
CA PHE A 118 -9.55 -13.02 -19.09
C PHE A 118 -10.60 -13.47 -18.06
N PRO A 119 -10.20 -13.68 -16.80
CA PRO A 119 -11.14 -13.95 -15.70
C PRO A 119 -12.32 -12.96 -15.70
N TYR A 120 -13.51 -13.46 -15.34
CA TYR A 120 -14.75 -12.66 -15.31
C TYR A 120 -15.09 -11.98 -16.63
N LYS A 121 -14.73 -12.62 -17.75
CA LYS A 121 -14.86 -12.08 -19.11
C LYS A 121 -14.08 -10.77 -19.34
N GLY A 122 -13.10 -10.47 -18.49
CA GLY A 122 -12.36 -9.21 -18.53
C GLY A 122 -13.25 -7.98 -18.35
N GLN A 123 -14.32 -8.10 -17.57
CA GLN A 123 -15.27 -7.01 -17.32
C GLN A 123 -15.00 -6.33 -15.99
N ASN A 124 -15.19 -5.01 -15.95
CA ASN A 124 -15.17 -4.24 -14.72
C ASN A 124 -16.51 -4.41 -13.98
N TYR A 125 -16.46 -5.09 -12.85
CA TYR A 125 -17.60 -5.26 -11.94
C TYR A 125 -17.53 -4.36 -10.71
N ASN A 126 -16.44 -3.60 -10.53
CA ASN A 126 -16.24 -2.64 -9.47
C ASN A 126 -16.71 -1.24 -9.86
N PHE A 127 -17.72 -1.18 -10.73
CA PHE A 127 -18.14 0.06 -11.34
C PHE A 127 -18.91 1.01 -10.40
N SER A 128 -19.33 0.51 -9.24
CA SER A 128 -20.16 1.23 -8.28
C SER A 128 -19.32 2.09 -7.32
N HIS A 129 -18.00 1.97 -7.35
CA HIS A 129 -17.15 2.72 -6.42
C HIS A 129 -17.08 4.21 -6.77
N PRO A 130 -17.01 5.11 -5.77
CA PRO A 130 -16.90 6.55 -6.02
C PRO A 130 -15.63 6.91 -6.81
N PRO A 131 -15.73 7.78 -7.83
CA PRO A 131 -14.62 8.04 -8.75
C PRO A 131 -13.46 8.80 -8.11
N LEU A 132 -13.71 9.59 -7.05
CA LEU A 132 -12.71 10.47 -6.44
C LEU A 132 -11.49 9.69 -5.93
N TYR A 133 -11.72 8.55 -5.27
CA TYR A 133 -10.64 7.73 -4.74
C TYR A 133 -9.68 7.28 -5.85
N TYR A 134 -10.22 6.81 -6.96
CA TYR A 134 -9.43 6.38 -8.10
C TYR A 134 -8.82 7.53 -8.88
N ALA A 135 -9.42 8.72 -8.88
CA ALA A 135 -8.80 9.90 -9.47
C ALA A 135 -7.52 10.29 -8.70
N ILE A 136 -7.55 10.21 -7.37
CA ILE A 136 -6.39 10.47 -6.49
C ILE A 136 -5.25 9.50 -6.78
N VAL A 137 -5.55 8.26 -7.13
CA VAL A 137 -4.54 7.24 -7.47
C VAL A 137 -4.13 7.33 -8.94
N GLY A 138 -5.09 7.31 -9.86
CA GLY A 138 -4.87 7.14 -11.29
C GLY A 138 -4.20 8.34 -11.97
N VAL A 139 -4.59 9.58 -11.62
CA VAL A 139 -4.03 10.77 -12.28
C VAL A 139 -2.53 10.92 -11.99
N PRO A 140 -2.06 10.83 -10.73
CA PRO A 140 -0.62 10.80 -10.45
C PRO A 140 0.08 9.61 -11.09
N SER A 141 -0.55 8.43 -11.10
CA SER A 141 0.03 7.22 -11.70
C SER A 141 0.27 7.35 -13.19
N ARG A 142 -0.68 7.97 -13.91
CA ARG A 142 -0.51 8.30 -15.33
C ARG A 142 0.67 9.24 -15.56
N ALA A 143 0.83 10.26 -14.70
CA ALA A 143 1.95 11.18 -14.80
C ALA A 143 3.29 10.49 -14.52
N VAL A 144 3.36 9.62 -13.51
CA VAL A 144 4.56 8.84 -13.16
C VAL A 144 4.92 7.86 -14.28
N ALA A 145 3.96 7.09 -14.79
CA ALA A 145 4.18 6.14 -15.88
C ALA A 145 4.60 6.83 -17.20
N ALA A 146 4.26 8.12 -17.38
CA ALA A 146 4.68 8.88 -18.56
C ALA A 146 6.14 9.36 -18.52
N VAL A 147 6.77 9.42 -17.33
CA VAL A 147 8.13 9.95 -17.16
C VAL A 147 9.12 8.96 -16.54
N THR A 148 8.67 7.75 -16.23
CA THR A 148 9.46 6.66 -15.64
C THR A 148 9.27 5.38 -16.44
N PRO A 149 10.14 4.36 -16.30
CA PRO A 149 9.94 3.07 -16.95
C PRO A 149 8.85 2.20 -16.28
N LEU A 150 8.17 2.71 -15.25
CA LEU A 150 7.13 1.98 -14.54
C LEU A 150 5.88 1.86 -15.41
N ASN A 151 5.24 0.70 -15.38
CA ASN A 151 3.90 0.59 -15.94
C ASN A 151 2.87 1.28 -15.03
N PHE A 152 1.66 1.48 -15.55
CA PHE A 152 0.60 2.21 -14.83
C PHE A 152 0.25 1.57 -13.48
N VAL A 153 0.24 0.24 -13.39
CA VAL A 153 -0.15 -0.50 -12.18
C VAL A 153 0.93 -0.42 -11.11
N GLU A 154 2.21 -0.54 -11.49
CA GLU A 154 3.33 -0.29 -10.58
C GLU A 154 3.28 1.13 -10.01
N ALA A 155 3.08 2.13 -10.87
CA ALA A 155 2.92 3.52 -10.45
C ALA A 155 1.70 3.70 -9.51
N ALA A 156 0.58 3.04 -9.79
CA ALA A 156 -0.61 3.06 -8.94
C ALA A 156 -0.39 2.40 -7.58
N ARG A 157 0.33 1.28 -7.52
CA ARG A 157 0.69 0.63 -6.25
C ARG A 157 1.55 1.52 -5.35
N LEU A 158 2.39 2.39 -5.92
CA LEU A 158 3.17 3.36 -5.14
C LEU A 158 2.30 4.40 -4.42
N SER A 159 1.05 4.62 -4.85
CA SER A 159 0.09 5.45 -4.08
C SER A 159 -0.18 4.88 -2.68
N GLY A 160 0.03 3.57 -2.48
CA GLY A 160 -0.05 2.91 -1.19
C GLY A 160 0.91 3.49 -0.15
N ILE A 161 2.04 4.08 -0.56
CA ILE A 161 2.95 4.81 0.34
C ILE A 161 2.21 5.97 1.01
N MET A 162 1.48 6.77 0.20
CA MET A 162 0.71 7.90 0.67
C MET A 162 -0.43 7.43 1.59
N TRP A 163 -1.17 6.40 1.21
CA TRP A 163 -2.29 5.88 2.01
C TRP A 163 -1.84 5.31 3.34
N LEU A 164 -0.77 4.50 3.36
CA LEU A 164 -0.22 3.91 4.57
C LEU A 164 0.34 4.99 5.51
N ALA A 165 1.13 5.93 4.99
CA ALA A 165 1.67 7.04 5.77
C ALA A 165 0.56 7.92 6.35
N SER A 166 -0.47 8.21 5.54
CA SER A 166 -1.63 9.00 5.98
C SER A 166 -2.43 8.27 7.05
N GLY A 167 -2.67 6.96 6.90
CA GLY A 167 -3.34 6.13 7.91
C GLY A 167 -2.58 6.12 9.25
N MET A 168 -1.26 5.92 9.21
CA MET A 168 -0.41 6.00 10.40
C MET A 168 -0.47 7.39 11.05
N PHE A 169 -0.36 8.45 10.25
CA PHE A 169 -0.37 9.82 10.75
C PHE A 169 -1.74 10.22 11.33
N MET A 170 -2.84 9.83 10.70
CA MET A 170 -4.19 10.09 11.21
C MET A 170 -4.44 9.37 12.54
N LEU A 171 -3.96 8.12 12.67
CA LEU A 171 -4.03 7.40 13.95
C LEU A 171 -3.19 8.08 15.03
N PHE A 172 -1.98 8.53 14.71
CA PHE A 172 -1.18 9.35 15.62
C PHE A 172 -1.96 10.59 16.08
N VAL A 173 -2.52 11.37 15.15
CA VAL A 173 -3.31 12.57 15.47
C VAL A 173 -4.51 12.25 16.36
N ALA A 174 -5.21 11.14 16.10
CA ALA A 174 -6.33 10.69 16.92
C ALA A 174 -5.89 10.35 18.36
N LEU A 175 -4.81 9.58 18.52
CA LEU A 175 -4.25 9.23 19.83
C LEU A 175 -3.79 10.46 20.61
N ARG A 176 -3.15 11.42 19.92
CA ARG A 176 -2.77 12.72 20.51
C ARG A 176 -3.98 13.53 20.96
N ARG A 177 -5.07 13.55 20.18
CA ARG A 177 -6.33 14.20 20.58
C ARG A 177 -6.99 13.55 21.79
N TRP A 178 -6.84 12.24 21.96
CA TRP A 178 -7.26 11.52 23.16
C TRP A 178 -6.30 11.62 24.34
N ARG A 179 -5.22 12.40 24.20
CA ARG A 179 -4.20 12.63 25.24
C ARG A 179 -3.49 11.35 25.67
N VAL A 180 -3.42 10.35 24.79
CA VAL A 180 -2.58 9.16 24.98
C VAL A 180 -1.12 9.59 25.06
N ASP A 181 -0.30 8.89 25.83
CA ASP A 181 1.14 9.17 25.95
C ASP A 181 1.81 9.38 24.57
N PRO A 182 2.71 10.37 24.40
CA PRO A 182 3.33 10.65 23.09
C PRO A 182 4.13 9.47 22.52
N ALA A 183 4.85 8.72 23.35
CA ALA A 183 5.62 7.57 22.88
C ALA A 183 4.69 6.50 22.32
N VAL A 184 3.62 6.19 23.06
CA VAL A 184 2.57 5.25 22.60
C VAL A 184 1.91 5.75 21.33
N SER A 185 1.62 7.05 21.24
CA SER A 185 0.98 7.65 20.07
C SER A 185 1.83 7.56 18.81
N ILE A 186 3.16 7.61 18.94
CA ILE A 186 4.11 7.49 17.81
C ILE A 186 4.29 6.02 17.40
N VAL A 187 4.39 5.11 18.37
CA VAL A 187 4.72 3.70 18.12
C VAL A 187 3.50 2.88 17.69
N ALA A 188 2.34 3.09 18.31
CA ALA A 188 1.15 2.29 18.03
C ALA A 188 0.71 2.29 16.55
N PRO A 189 0.78 3.42 15.80
CA PRO A 189 0.44 3.42 14.38
C PRO A 189 1.35 2.54 13.52
N LEU A 190 2.60 2.31 13.92
CA LEU A 190 3.52 1.43 13.17
C LEU A 190 3.01 -0.03 13.14
N LEU A 191 2.17 -0.43 14.12
CA LEU A 191 1.57 -1.76 14.15
C LEU A 191 0.60 -1.99 12.99
N LEU A 192 0.10 -0.95 12.33
CA LEU A 192 -0.78 -1.09 11.15
C LEU A 192 -0.16 -1.97 10.08
N ILE A 193 1.17 -1.90 9.90
CA ILE A 193 1.92 -2.68 8.90
C ILE A 193 1.88 -4.17 9.20
N SER A 194 1.76 -4.55 10.49
CA SER A 194 1.71 -5.95 10.91
C SER A 194 0.39 -6.63 10.58
N PHE A 195 -0.65 -5.88 10.17
CA PHE A 195 -1.93 -6.45 9.75
C PHE A 195 -1.87 -6.81 8.26
N PRO A 196 -1.99 -8.11 7.90
CA PRO A 196 -1.86 -8.55 6.51
C PRO A 196 -2.80 -7.83 5.54
N ARG A 197 -4.01 -7.49 5.98
CA ARG A 197 -4.98 -6.73 5.16
C ARG A 197 -4.56 -5.29 4.90
N VAL A 198 -3.92 -4.63 5.85
CA VAL A 198 -3.41 -3.27 5.66
C VAL A 198 -2.22 -3.31 4.70
N LEU A 199 -1.33 -4.27 4.87
CA LEU A 199 -0.19 -4.43 3.97
C LEU A 199 -0.64 -4.74 2.54
N HIS A 200 -1.53 -5.72 2.37
CA HIS A 200 -2.15 -6.04 1.08
C HIS A 200 -2.81 -4.79 0.47
N ALA A 201 -3.68 -4.11 1.22
CA ALA A 201 -4.36 -2.91 0.73
C ALA A 201 -3.41 -1.75 0.34
N SER A 202 -2.25 -1.65 0.98
CA SER A 202 -1.26 -0.61 0.73
C SER A 202 -0.22 -0.98 -0.34
N THR A 203 -0.33 -2.18 -0.93
CA THR A 203 0.64 -2.70 -1.92
C THR A 203 -0.02 -3.14 -3.21
N THR A 204 -1.35 -3.13 -3.27
CA THR A 204 -2.18 -3.43 -4.44
C THR A 204 -3.09 -2.26 -4.75
N VAL A 205 -3.64 -2.21 -5.96
CA VAL A 205 -4.71 -1.26 -6.30
C VAL A 205 -6.05 -1.84 -5.85
N ASN A 206 -6.73 -1.18 -4.91
CA ASN A 206 -8.06 -1.54 -4.41
C ASN A 206 -8.93 -0.31 -4.32
#